data_AF-K4LG96-F1
#
_entry.id   AF-K4LG96-F1
#
_cell.length_a   1.000
_cell.length_b   1.000
_cell.length_c   1.000
_cell.angle_alpha   90.00
_cell.angle_beta   90.00
_cell.angle_gamma   90.00
#
_symmetry.space_group_name_H-M   'P 1'
#
loop_
_entity.id
_entity.type
_entity.pdbx_description
1 polymer ?
#
loop_
_entity_poly.entity_id
_entity_poly.type
_entity_poly.pdbx_seq_one_letter_code
_entity_poly.pdbx_strand_id
1 'polypeptide(L)'
;MISIGGNLGVISGQRGQALVIVLLLTTAVFIIGGAGLALSSTARKNAVQEVHQKKAYYIAEAGVERALAKVKSDPAWVRGLSIKDDFDEDDSKEVLFSNVSYPVGSTNEGRIEEVRVIKTSENFLSNEVTVRVRSIGRYQQSRSSLIVDALIKYAYPEKLFRGVWAEEISGLPQGHGVDFDVDIYTSDYDLDIPAGSTLIGDIFCRGKVNLENGNKSQDKKDEKGNSKFTSVIGNIYALEDVYIGDFSQLTGNIYIANDKNVTWGKDVEFSGDVIKMNPDDLAALIPDDSVFPDLLSDENLEWYRKNADFYEIPDDLNFEEGIYFIDGDLSLAGIYSGRATIVVNGKVTIGKQDKNKYLEKSQDDDCLTILAINEIEIKSHPNPNKEAYIQAFLYSKEKATIKNKTKLIGAITAPFIDSSGCTIEIEYDEIAIDYYYSNEATSFLKITRWIS
;
A
#
# COMPACT_ATOMS: atom_id res chain seq x y z
N MET A 1 -48.47 62.17 43.84
CA MET A 1 -48.84 63.60 43.92
C MET A 1 -47.56 64.39 44.22
N ILE A 2 -46.77 64.69 43.18
CA ILE A 2 -45.65 65.64 43.25
C ILE A 2 -45.88 66.58 42.07
N SER A 3 -46.42 67.74 42.38
CA SER A 3 -46.73 68.81 41.45
C SER A 3 -45.43 69.54 41.11
N ILE A 4 -44.82 69.21 39.98
CA ILE A 4 -43.71 69.98 39.42
C ILE A 4 -44.32 71.19 38.70
N GLY A 5 -44.41 72.31 39.43
CA GLY A 5 -44.74 73.61 38.88
C GLY A 5 -43.62 74.11 37.98
N GLY A 6 -43.68 73.74 36.69
CA GLY A 6 -42.80 74.26 35.65
C GLY A 6 -43.20 75.69 35.28
N ASN A 7 -42.55 76.66 35.90
CA ASN A 7 -42.60 78.06 35.51
C ASN A 7 -41.95 78.20 34.12
N LEU A 8 -42.76 78.20 33.06
CA LEU A 8 -42.36 78.53 31.69
C LEU A 8 -42.11 80.04 31.61
N GLY A 9 -41.01 80.48 32.22
CA GLY A 9 -40.44 81.79 31.96
C GLY A 9 -40.10 81.89 30.48
N VAL A 10 -40.89 82.67 29.74
CA VAL A 10 -40.63 83.01 28.34
C VAL A 10 -39.29 83.72 28.29
N ILE A 11 -38.26 83.03 27.79
CA ILE A 11 -36.92 83.60 27.67
C ILE A 11 -36.83 84.48 26.42
N SER A 12 -37.41 85.67 26.48
CA SER A 12 -37.25 86.70 25.46
C SER A 12 -35.85 87.32 25.59
N GLY A 13 -34.93 86.80 24.77
CA GLY A 13 -33.50 87.17 24.77
C GLY A 13 -32.59 86.07 24.21
N GLN A 14 -33.10 84.85 24.02
CA GLN A 14 -32.32 83.66 23.64
C GLN A 14 -32.32 83.32 22.14
N ARG A 15 -32.58 84.27 21.24
CA ARG A 15 -32.50 84.00 19.78
C ARG A 15 -31.12 83.49 19.32
N GLY A 16 -30.05 83.82 20.06
CA GLY A 16 -28.72 83.25 19.84
C GLY A 16 -28.52 81.83 20.38
N GLN A 17 -29.24 81.40 21.43
CA GLN A 17 -29.04 80.08 22.04
C GLN A 17 -29.71 78.96 21.25
N ALA A 18 -30.85 79.21 20.60
CA ALA A 18 -31.50 78.24 19.73
C ALA A 18 -30.60 77.84 18.54
N LEU A 19 -29.86 78.80 17.97
CA LEU A 19 -28.88 78.55 16.91
C LEU A 19 -27.77 77.60 17.40
N VAL A 20 -27.24 77.86 18.59
CA VAL A 20 -26.17 77.04 19.19
C VAL A 20 -26.65 75.61 19.44
N ILE A 21 -27.89 75.43 19.93
CA ILE A 21 -28.48 74.09 20.15
C ILE A 21 -28.61 73.34 18.84
N VAL A 22 -29.17 73.96 17.79
CA VAL A 22 -29.33 73.32 16.48
C VAL A 22 -27.96 72.95 15.87
N LEU A 23 -26.96 73.83 15.99
CA LEU A 23 -25.61 73.56 15.51
C LEU A 23 -24.94 72.42 16.27
N LEU A 24 -25.13 72.34 17.58
CA LEU A 24 -24.62 71.25 18.41
C LEU A 24 -25.32 69.93 18.07
N LEU A 25 -26.65 69.93 17.89
CA LEU A 25 -27.44 68.75 17.56
C LEU A 25 -27.09 68.22 16.16
N THR A 26 -26.96 69.10 15.17
CA THR A 26 -26.51 68.71 13.83
C THR A 26 -25.09 68.16 13.84
N THR A 27 -24.18 68.80 14.59
CA THR A 27 -22.80 68.30 14.75
C THR A 27 -22.79 66.92 15.40
N ALA A 28 -23.61 66.69 16.43
CA ALA A 28 -23.76 65.38 17.07
C ALA A 28 -24.28 64.32 16.08
N VAL A 29 -25.29 64.64 15.26
CA VAL A 29 -25.80 63.74 14.22
C VAL A 29 -24.72 63.42 13.18
N PHE A 30 -23.93 64.40 12.74
CA PHE A 30 -22.82 64.16 11.81
C PHE A 30 -21.73 63.27 12.42
N ILE A 31 -21.39 63.46 13.69
CA ILE A 31 -20.40 62.62 14.39
C ILE A 31 -20.91 61.18 14.50
N ILE A 32 -22.16 60.98 14.91
CA ILE A 32 -22.77 59.65 15.06
C ILE A 32 -22.89 58.97 13.69
N GLY A 33 -23.36 59.69 12.66
CA GLY A 33 -23.46 59.18 11.30
C GLY A 33 -22.10 58.80 10.71
N GLY A 34 -21.08 59.64 10.92
CA GLY A 34 -19.70 59.36 10.52
C GLY A 34 -19.13 58.12 11.19
N ALA A 35 -19.34 57.97 12.51
CA ALA A 35 -18.94 56.78 13.25
C ALA A 35 -19.66 55.51 12.74
N GLY A 36 -20.96 55.59 12.47
CA GLY A 36 -21.74 54.47 11.93
C GLY A 36 -21.26 54.01 10.54
N LEU A 37 -20.92 54.95 9.66
CA LEU A 37 -20.33 54.63 8.35
C LEU A 37 -18.94 54.00 8.48
N ALA A 38 -18.09 54.51 9.38
CA ALA A 38 -16.78 53.94 9.64
C ALA A 38 -16.87 52.49 10.15
N LEU A 39 -17.76 52.23 11.12
CA LEU A 39 -18.02 50.87 11.64
C LEU A 39 -18.54 49.94 10.54
N SER A 40 -19.46 50.40 9.69
CA SER A 40 -20.02 49.60 8.60
C SER A 40 -18.95 49.24 7.55
N SER A 41 -18.06 50.17 7.23
CA SER A 41 -16.92 49.94 6.32
C SER A 41 -15.94 48.91 6.90
N THR A 42 -15.62 49.03 8.20
CA THR A 42 -14.77 48.06 8.90
C THR A 42 -15.42 46.68 8.97
N ALA A 43 -16.71 46.58 9.30
CA ALA A 43 -17.44 45.32 9.32
C ALA A 43 -17.41 44.63 7.95
N ARG A 44 -17.61 45.39 6.86
CA ARG A 44 -17.50 44.87 5.50
C ARG A 44 -16.09 44.37 5.17
N LYS A 45 -15.05 45.13 5.55
CA LYS A 45 -13.65 44.71 5.34
C LYS A 45 -13.33 43.42 6.10
N ASN A 46 -13.76 43.32 7.36
CA ASN A 46 -13.55 42.14 8.17
C ASN A 46 -14.29 40.92 7.59
N ALA A 47 -15.54 41.10 7.13
CA ALA A 47 -16.29 40.02 6.48
C ALA A 47 -15.59 39.53 5.19
N VAL A 48 -15.05 40.44 4.38
CA VAL A 48 -14.28 40.09 3.18
C VAL A 48 -12.98 39.37 3.55
N GLN A 49 -12.24 39.86 4.56
CA GLN A 49 -11.03 39.20 5.03
C GLN A 49 -11.31 37.81 5.61
N GLU A 50 -12.40 37.62 6.33
CA GLU A 50 -12.81 36.32 6.85
C GLU A 50 -13.09 35.33 5.71
N VAL A 51 -13.79 35.77 4.65
CA VAL A 51 -14.01 34.96 3.46
C VAL A 51 -12.69 34.62 2.76
N HIS A 52 -11.78 35.57 2.64
CA HIS A 52 -10.47 35.34 2.03
C HIS A 52 -9.61 34.39 2.87
N GLN A 53 -9.66 34.49 4.20
CA GLN A 53 -8.98 33.59 5.12
C GLN A 53 -9.52 32.16 4.99
N LYS A 54 -10.85 31.98 4.95
CA LYS A 54 -11.46 30.66 4.74
C LYS A 54 -11.05 30.05 3.40
N LYS A 55 -11.02 30.84 2.33
CA LYS A 55 -10.54 30.38 1.02
C LYS A 55 -9.06 29.99 1.06
N ALA A 56 -8.21 30.79 1.70
CA ALA A 56 -6.80 30.44 1.88
C ALA A 56 -6.61 29.14 2.68
N TYR A 57 -7.45 28.90 3.69
CA TYR A 57 -7.46 27.66 4.44
C TYR A 57 -7.81 26.44 3.58
N TYR A 58 -8.89 26.49 2.79
CA TYR A 58 -9.26 25.39 1.88
C TYR A 58 -8.19 25.11 0.82
N ILE A 59 -7.48 26.15 0.37
CA ILE A 59 -6.34 25.96 -0.54
C ILE A 59 -5.19 25.23 0.17
N ALA A 60 -4.93 25.54 1.44
CA ALA A 60 -3.92 24.82 2.23
C ALA A 60 -4.32 23.35 2.44
N GLU A 61 -5.60 23.09 2.74
CA GLU A 61 -6.15 21.73 2.87
C GLU A 61 -5.94 20.92 1.57
N ALA A 62 -6.26 21.50 0.41
CA ALA A 62 -6.00 20.85 -0.87
C ALA A 62 -4.50 20.58 -1.13
N GLY A 63 -3.61 21.42 -0.61
CA GLY A 63 -2.18 21.19 -0.65
C GLY A 63 -1.75 20.02 0.24
N VAL A 64 -2.37 19.85 1.41
CA VAL A 64 -2.17 18.67 2.27
C VAL A 64 -2.63 17.40 1.55
N GLU A 65 -3.86 17.38 1.03
CA GLU A 65 -4.41 16.22 0.32
C GLU A 65 -3.50 15.78 -0.84
N ARG A 66 -3.02 16.74 -1.63
CA ARG A 66 -2.11 16.45 -2.74
C ARG A 66 -0.75 15.91 -2.26
N ALA A 67 -0.23 16.39 -1.14
CA ALA A 67 0.98 15.83 -0.55
C ALA A 67 0.75 14.42 -0.03
N LEU A 68 -0.33 14.18 0.71
CA LEU A 68 -0.67 12.85 1.23
C LEU A 68 -0.88 11.84 0.10
N ALA A 69 -1.53 12.24 -1.00
CA ALA A 69 -1.64 11.42 -2.21
C ALA A 69 -0.26 11.03 -2.78
N LYS A 70 0.69 11.98 -2.84
CA LYS A 70 2.06 11.68 -3.31
C LYS A 70 2.78 10.73 -2.35
N VAL A 71 2.68 10.96 -1.05
CA VAL A 71 3.28 10.12 0.00
C VAL A 71 2.73 8.68 -0.06
N LYS A 72 1.44 8.53 -0.36
CA LYS A 72 0.76 7.25 -0.59
C LYS A 72 1.24 6.56 -1.87
N SER A 73 1.36 7.30 -2.97
CA SER A 73 1.74 6.76 -4.29
C SER A 73 3.24 6.44 -4.47
N ASP A 74 4.12 6.96 -3.62
CA ASP A 74 5.58 6.86 -3.81
C ASP A 74 6.30 6.54 -2.48
N PRO A 75 6.23 5.29 -1.99
CA PRO A 75 6.89 4.88 -0.75
C PRO A 75 8.41 5.05 -0.79
N ALA A 76 9.03 4.85 -1.95
CA ALA A 76 10.47 4.99 -2.14
C ALA A 76 10.95 6.43 -1.88
N TRP A 77 10.21 7.43 -2.38
CA TRP A 77 10.48 8.83 -2.08
C TRP A 77 10.41 9.11 -0.58
N VAL A 78 9.40 8.57 0.12
CA VAL A 78 9.22 8.75 1.57
C VAL A 78 10.35 8.10 2.38
N ARG A 79 10.79 6.91 1.97
CA ARG A 79 11.96 6.22 2.57
C ARG A 79 13.23 7.04 2.41
N GLY A 80 13.41 7.69 1.26
CA GLY A 80 14.52 8.59 0.97
C GLY A 80 14.54 9.88 1.80
N LEU A 81 13.46 10.23 2.50
CA LEU A 81 13.43 11.36 3.42
C LEU A 81 14.20 11.04 4.70
N SER A 82 14.97 12.01 5.19
CA SER A 82 15.59 11.91 6.52
C SER A 82 14.54 12.10 7.62
N ILE A 83 14.71 11.39 8.73
CA ILE A 83 13.87 11.59 9.93
C ILE A 83 14.25 12.94 10.57
N LYS A 84 13.25 13.81 10.81
CA LYS A 84 13.39 15.13 11.44
C LYS A 84 12.23 15.41 12.38
N ASP A 85 12.51 16.16 13.45
CA ASP A 85 11.48 16.59 14.41
C ASP A 85 10.66 17.80 13.93
N ASP A 86 11.24 18.65 13.07
CA ASP A 86 10.60 19.83 12.50
C ASP A 86 11.19 20.19 11.13
N PHE A 87 10.52 21.12 10.43
CA PHE A 87 10.93 21.61 9.11
C PHE A 87 12.21 22.45 9.19
N ASP A 88 13.12 22.22 8.25
CA ASP A 88 14.29 23.06 8.02
C ASP A 88 14.02 24.00 6.84
N GLU A 89 13.90 25.30 7.10
CA GLU A 89 13.55 26.29 6.08
C GLU A 89 14.56 26.31 4.92
N ASP A 90 15.82 25.92 5.17
CA ASP A 90 16.90 25.90 4.18
C ASP A 90 16.96 24.58 3.38
N ASP A 91 16.25 23.53 3.79
CA ASP A 91 16.28 22.24 3.10
C ASP A 91 15.27 22.17 1.95
N SER A 92 15.76 22.44 0.74
CA SER A 92 14.95 22.36 -0.49
C SER A 92 14.37 20.96 -0.78
N LYS A 93 14.89 19.89 -0.17
CA LYS A 93 14.34 18.53 -0.35
C LYS A 93 13.00 18.34 0.36
N GLU A 94 12.69 19.18 1.34
CA GLU A 94 11.40 19.14 2.04
C GLU A 94 10.28 19.72 1.20
N VAL A 95 10.59 20.59 0.24
CA VAL A 95 9.61 21.27 -0.62
C VAL A 95 9.12 20.30 -1.70
N LEU A 96 7.87 19.86 -1.56
CA LEU A 96 7.27 18.93 -2.51
C LEU A 96 6.76 19.67 -3.77
N PHE A 97 6.07 20.79 -3.58
CA PHE A 97 5.69 21.70 -4.65
C PHE A 97 5.45 23.11 -4.12
N SER A 98 5.61 24.10 -5.00
CA SER A 98 5.40 25.51 -4.68
C SER A 98 4.71 26.23 -5.83
N ASN A 99 4.00 27.31 -5.51
CA ASN A 99 3.30 28.18 -6.46
C ASN A 99 2.36 27.44 -7.44
N VAL A 100 1.60 26.47 -6.94
CA VAL A 100 0.61 25.73 -7.74
C VAL A 100 -0.70 26.51 -7.76
N SER A 101 -1.22 26.80 -8.96
CA SER A 101 -2.54 27.46 -9.12
C SER A 101 -3.65 26.56 -8.58
N TYR A 102 -4.57 27.14 -7.80
CA TYR A 102 -5.76 26.47 -7.31
C TYR A 102 -7.02 27.25 -7.74
N PRO A 103 -7.85 26.71 -8.65
CA PRO A 103 -9.02 27.42 -9.15
C PRO A 103 -10.06 27.55 -8.03
N VAL A 104 -10.44 28.79 -7.71
CA VAL A 104 -11.50 29.08 -6.73
C VAL A 104 -12.67 29.74 -7.46
N GLY A 105 -13.58 28.92 -7.99
CA GLY A 105 -14.69 29.39 -8.83
C GLY A 105 -14.21 29.76 -10.24
N SER A 106 -14.66 30.91 -10.78
CA SER A 106 -14.30 31.37 -12.13
C SER A 106 -13.01 32.21 -12.18
N THR A 107 -12.35 32.44 -11.04
CA THR A 107 -11.11 33.23 -10.99
C THR A 107 -9.93 32.36 -10.53
N ASN A 108 -8.83 32.40 -11.29
CA ASN A 108 -7.56 31.72 -10.94
C ASN A 108 -6.74 32.54 -9.91
N GLU A 109 -7.40 32.99 -8.84
CA GLU A 109 -6.80 33.88 -7.82
C GLU A 109 -6.24 33.12 -6.61
N GLY A 110 -6.53 31.83 -6.50
CA GLY A 110 -6.00 30.95 -5.45
C GLY A 110 -4.69 30.30 -5.86
N ARG A 111 -3.77 30.14 -4.90
CA ARG A 111 -2.54 29.38 -5.11
C ARG A 111 -2.12 28.65 -3.85
N ILE A 112 -1.65 27.43 -4.02
CA ILE A 112 -0.87 26.72 -3.02
C ILE A 112 0.55 27.31 -3.11
N GLU A 113 0.91 28.11 -2.12
CA GLU A 113 2.18 28.84 -2.11
C GLU A 113 3.35 27.88 -1.92
N GLU A 114 3.21 26.95 -0.98
CA GLU A 114 4.25 25.99 -0.64
C GLU A 114 3.63 24.78 0.06
N VAL A 115 4.13 23.59 -0.25
CA VAL A 115 3.89 22.37 0.54
C VAL A 115 5.20 21.69 0.85
N ARG A 116 5.43 21.45 2.15
CA ARG A 116 6.59 20.74 2.66
C ARG A 116 6.19 19.43 3.32
N VAL A 117 7.04 18.43 3.21
CA VAL A 117 6.85 17.11 3.83
C VAL A 117 8.15 16.67 4.49
N ILE A 118 8.07 16.22 5.73
CA ILE A 118 9.17 15.57 6.45
C ILE A 118 8.72 14.23 7.00
N LYS A 119 9.66 13.30 7.16
CA LYS A 119 9.45 12.06 7.90
C LYS A 119 9.78 12.32 9.38
N THR A 120 8.85 12.01 10.28
CA THR A 120 9.02 12.24 11.73
C THR A 120 9.31 10.95 12.50
N SER A 121 8.87 9.81 12.00
CA SER A 121 9.23 8.49 12.51
C SER A 121 9.07 7.43 11.43
N GLU A 122 9.76 6.32 11.60
CA GLU A 122 9.68 5.13 10.76
C GLU A 122 9.82 3.91 11.66
N ASN A 123 8.88 2.98 11.55
CA ASN A 123 8.91 1.69 12.20
C ASN A 123 8.98 0.63 11.10
N PHE A 124 10.18 0.08 10.90
CA PHE A 124 10.45 -0.94 9.89
C PHE A 124 9.64 -2.22 10.15
N LEU A 125 9.44 -2.60 11.42
CA LEU A 125 8.75 -3.84 11.79
C LEU A 125 7.26 -3.82 11.47
N SER A 126 6.61 -2.65 11.53
CA SER A 126 5.19 -2.50 11.20
C SER A 126 4.97 -1.86 9.82
N ASN A 127 6.04 -1.59 9.06
CA ASN A 127 6.03 -0.85 7.81
C ASN A 127 5.24 0.47 7.93
N GLU A 128 5.39 1.14 9.07
CA GLU A 128 4.69 2.37 9.43
C GLU A 128 5.62 3.57 9.35
N VAL A 129 5.17 4.61 8.67
CA VAL A 129 5.90 5.89 8.57
C VAL A 129 4.97 7.01 9.02
N THR A 130 5.46 7.86 9.92
CA THR A 130 4.74 9.10 10.26
C THR A 130 5.34 10.26 9.50
N VAL A 131 4.53 10.90 8.66
CA VAL A 131 4.92 12.12 7.94
C VAL A 131 4.26 13.35 8.55
N ARG A 132 4.97 14.47 8.50
CA ARG A 132 4.40 15.79 8.78
C ARG A 132 4.36 16.61 7.50
N VAL A 133 3.18 17.10 7.17
CA VAL A 133 2.92 17.94 6.00
C VAL A 133 2.60 19.35 6.47
N ARG A 134 3.31 20.36 5.93
CA ARG A 134 2.96 21.78 6.08
C ARG A 134 2.50 22.29 4.73
N SER A 135 1.28 22.84 4.66
CA SER A 135 0.76 23.50 3.45
C SER A 135 0.41 24.95 3.72
N ILE A 136 0.76 25.82 2.77
CA ILE A 136 0.46 27.24 2.83
C ILE A 136 -0.42 27.61 1.63
N GLY A 137 -1.67 27.95 1.92
CA GLY A 137 -2.63 28.43 0.94
C GLY A 137 -2.70 29.95 0.92
N ARG A 138 -2.84 30.53 -0.27
CA ARG A 138 -3.01 31.97 -0.46
C ARG A 138 -4.18 32.28 -1.38
N TYR A 139 -5.01 33.21 -0.94
CA TYR A 139 -6.09 33.78 -1.74
C TYR A 139 -6.06 35.31 -1.59
N GLN A 140 -5.77 36.00 -2.70
CA GLN A 140 -5.55 37.45 -2.72
C GLN A 140 -4.51 37.91 -1.66
N GLN A 141 -4.96 38.65 -0.64
CA GLN A 141 -4.14 39.18 0.45
C GLN A 141 -4.11 38.28 1.70
N SER A 142 -4.93 37.22 1.75
CA SER A 142 -4.99 36.31 2.89
C SER A 142 -4.10 35.10 2.66
N ARG A 143 -3.45 34.65 3.75
CA ARG A 143 -2.56 33.49 3.81
C ARG A 143 -2.99 32.63 4.99
N SER A 144 -3.04 31.33 4.79
CA SER A 144 -3.30 30.35 5.86
C SER A 144 -2.28 29.22 5.76
N SER A 145 -1.82 28.75 6.90
CA SER A 145 -0.93 27.61 7.01
C SER A 145 -1.68 26.49 7.70
N LEU A 146 -1.36 25.25 7.35
CA LEU A 146 -1.92 24.06 7.94
C LEU A 146 -0.78 23.05 8.13
N ILE A 147 -0.70 22.43 9.30
CA ILE A 147 0.26 21.36 9.58
C ILE A 147 -0.53 20.11 9.96
N VAL A 148 -0.23 19.00 9.31
CA VAL A 148 -0.90 17.71 9.50
C VAL A 148 0.14 16.64 9.75
N ASP A 149 -0.04 15.86 10.81
CA ASP A 149 0.69 14.62 11.01
C ASP A 149 -0.18 13.46 10.53
N ALA A 150 0.40 12.63 9.67
CA ALA A 150 -0.26 11.45 9.12
C ALA A 150 0.61 10.21 9.36
N LEU A 151 0.00 9.18 9.95
CA LEU A 151 0.57 7.84 10.02
C LEU A 151 0.18 7.10 8.73
N ILE A 152 1.18 6.55 8.06
CA ILE A 152 1.01 5.78 6.85
C ILE A 152 1.54 4.40 7.14
N LYS A 153 0.65 3.42 7.05
CA LYS A 153 1.00 2.01 7.14
C LYS A 153 1.01 1.49 5.72
N TYR A 154 2.19 1.24 5.17
CA TYR A 154 2.29 0.60 3.87
C TYR A 154 1.85 -0.84 4.05
N ALA A 155 0.76 -1.20 3.38
CA ALA A 155 0.13 -2.51 3.56
C ALA A 155 1.06 -3.62 3.03
N TYR A 156 1.84 -3.33 2.01
CA TYR A 156 2.65 -4.32 1.30
C TYR A 156 4.16 -4.05 1.52
N PRO A 157 4.93 -5.04 1.97
CA PRO A 157 6.36 -5.10 1.66
C PRO A 157 6.55 -4.95 0.15
N GLU A 158 7.59 -4.26 -0.33
CA GLU A 158 7.90 -4.10 -1.78
C GLU A 158 8.07 -5.43 -2.55
N LYS A 159 8.06 -6.54 -1.81
CA LYS A 159 8.26 -7.89 -2.31
C LYS A 159 7.04 -8.81 -2.12
N LEU A 160 5.90 -8.31 -1.62
CA LEU A 160 4.75 -9.14 -1.21
C LEU A 160 4.14 -9.98 -2.34
N PHE A 161 4.41 -9.62 -3.59
CA PHE A 161 3.98 -10.36 -4.76
C PHE A 161 5.13 -10.59 -5.74
N ARG A 162 6.39 -10.55 -5.30
CA ARG A 162 7.54 -10.89 -6.13
C ARG A 162 7.82 -12.40 -6.13
N GLY A 163 6.79 -13.22 -6.32
CA GLY A 163 6.94 -14.68 -6.39
C GLY A 163 6.18 -15.46 -5.32
N VAL A 164 6.88 -16.30 -4.56
CA VAL A 164 6.27 -17.14 -3.52
C VAL A 164 6.65 -16.60 -2.15
N TRP A 165 5.66 -16.38 -1.29
CA TRP A 165 5.90 -16.11 0.13
C TRP A 165 5.16 -17.11 0.99
N ALA A 166 5.89 -17.94 1.75
CA ALA A 166 5.31 -18.95 2.62
C ALA A 166 6.07 -19.13 3.93
N GLU A 167 5.36 -19.55 4.98
CA GLU A 167 5.98 -20.11 6.19
C GLU A 167 6.36 -21.57 5.93
N GLU A 168 5.51 -22.33 5.24
CA GLU A 168 5.73 -23.74 4.93
C GLU A 168 5.16 -24.08 3.55
N ILE A 169 5.89 -24.87 2.77
CA ILE A 169 5.39 -25.48 1.53
C ILE A 169 5.37 -26.99 1.73
N SER A 170 4.17 -27.59 1.72
CA SER A 170 3.97 -29.00 2.07
C SER A 170 3.08 -29.74 1.08
N GLY A 171 2.88 -31.03 1.36
CA GLY A 171 2.07 -31.91 0.53
C GLY A 171 2.71 -32.29 -0.81
N LEU A 172 3.97 -31.94 -1.06
CA LEU A 172 4.62 -32.20 -2.34
C LEU A 172 4.83 -33.71 -2.55
N PRO A 173 4.51 -34.25 -3.73
CA PRO A 173 4.64 -35.68 -3.98
C PRO A 173 6.13 -36.06 -4.07
N GLN A 174 6.51 -37.17 -3.42
CA GLN A 174 7.87 -37.70 -3.56
C GLN A 174 8.20 -37.93 -5.04
N GLY A 175 9.14 -37.15 -5.57
CA GLY A 175 9.64 -37.30 -6.94
C GLY A 175 8.87 -36.55 -8.03
N HIS A 176 7.93 -35.65 -7.70
CA HIS A 176 7.55 -34.58 -8.62
C HIS A 176 7.84 -33.23 -7.97
N GLY A 177 8.76 -32.47 -8.56
CA GLY A 177 9.17 -31.19 -8.02
C GLY A 177 8.18 -30.06 -8.27
N VAL A 178 8.53 -28.90 -7.72
CA VAL A 178 7.95 -27.59 -8.06
C VAL A 178 8.79 -26.92 -9.15
N ASP A 179 8.16 -26.12 -10.00
CA ASP A 179 8.83 -25.32 -11.03
C ASP A 179 8.54 -23.85 -10.76
N PHE A 180 9.48 -23.13 -10.14
CA PHE A 180 9.28 -21.74 -9.77
C PHE A 180 10.25 -20.89 -10.57
N ASP A 181 9.73 -20.03 -11.44
CA ASP A 181 10.47 -18.98 -12.15
C ASP A 181 10.19 -17.64 -11.49
N VAL A 182 10.48 -17.57 -10.18
CA VAL A 182 10.21 -16.46 -9.27
C VAL A 182 11.18 -16.49 -8.08
N ASP A 183 11.32 -15.36 -7.38
CA ASP A 183 11.97 -15.33 -6.07
C ASP A 183 11.10 -16.04 -5.01
N ILE A 184 11.76 -16.67 -4.05
CA ILE A 184 11.11 -17.36 -2.93
C ILE A 184 11.46 -16.65 -1.63
N TYR A 185 10.44 -16.30 -0.87
CA TYR A 185 10.54 -15.69 0.43
C TYR A 185 9.96 -16.62 1.48
N THR A 186 10.75 -16.93 2.51
CA THR A 186 10.27 -17.65 3.68
C THR A 186 10.56 -16.85 4.94
N SER A 187 9.60 -16.83 5.85
CA SER A 187 9.73 -16.18 7.16
C SER A 187 10.59 -17.05 8.10
N ASP A 188 10.39 -16.99 9.42
CA ASP A 188 11.21 -17.66 10.46
C ASP A 188 11.17 -19.21 10.45
N TYR A 189 10.77 -19.84 9.35
CA TYR A 189 10.62 -21.28 9.19
C TYR A 189 11.62 -21.86 8.21
N ASP A 190 11.83 -23.18 8.32
CA ASP A 190 12.68 -23.94 7.42
C ASP A 190 11.98 -24.11 6.05
N LEU A 191 12.74 -23.97 4.97
CA LEU A 191 12.30 -24.19 3.60
C LEU A 191 12.76 -25.57 3.11
N ASP A 192 11.81 -26.50 2.99
CA ASP A 192 12.01 -27.80 2.38
C ASP A 192 11.61 -27.76 0.89
N ILE A 193 12.59 -27.93 -0.01
CA ILE A 193 12.38 -27.98 -1.47
C ILE A 193 12.43 -29.45 -1.90
N PRO A 194 11.36 -29.99 -2.49
CA PRO A 194 11.26 -31.42 -2.74
C PRO A 194 12.12 -31.86 -3.93
N ALA A 195 12.36 -33.17 -3.99
CA ALA A 195 13.13 -33.80 -5.04
C ALA A 195 12.59 -33.51 -6.45
N GLY A 196 13.47 -33.07 -7.35
CA GLY A 196 13.14 -32.85 -8.77
C GLY A 196 12.52 -31.49 -9.07
N SER A 197 12.67 -30.53 -8.15
CA SER A 197 12.22 -29.14 -8.34
C SER A 197 13.18 -28.35 -9.21
N THR A 198 12.67 -27.39 -9.97
CA THR A 198 13.46 -26.39 -10.71
C THR A 198 13.09 -25.02 -10.18
N LEU A 199 14.07 -24.29 -9.67
CA LEU A 199 13.89 -22.94 -9.14
C LEU A 199 14.78 -22.00 -9.95
N ILE A 200 14.20 -20.96 -10.52
CA ILE A 200 14.87 -19.87 -11.23
C ILE A 200 14.48 -18.59 -10.49
N GLY A 201 15.43 -17.98 -9.79
CA GLY A 201 15.19 -16.88 -8.87
C GLY A 201 15.98 -17.02 -7.58
N ASP A 202 16.02 -15.96 -6.79
CA ASP A 202 16.73 -15.94 -5.51
C ASP A 202 15.85 -16.52 -4.38
N ILE A 203 16.48 -17.21 -3.43
CA ILE A 203 15.84 -17.80 -2.25
C ILE A 203 16.23 -16.99 -1.02
N PHE A 204 15.25 -16.41 -0.34
CA PHE A 204 15.42 -15.67 0.90
C PHE A 204 14.75 -16.42 2.06
N CYS A 205 15.56 -16.96 2.97
CA CYS A 205 15.10 -17.84 4.05
C CYS A 205 15.70 -17.47 5.40
N ARG A 206 14.85 -17.25 6.41
CA ARG A 206 15.32 -17.02 7.78
C ARG A 206 15.53 -18.33 8.55
N GLY A 207 14.85 -19.41 8.17
CA GLY A 207 15.15 -20.75 8.68
C GLY A 207 16.24 -21.45 7.86
N LYS A 208 16.25 -22.79 7.97
CA LYS A 208 17.14 -23.67 7.22
C LYS A 208 16.62 -23.85 5.81
N VAL A 209 17.52 -24.02 4.86
CA VAL A 209 17.16 -24.40 3.49
C VAL A 209 17.55 -25.86 3.27
N ASN A 210 16.58 -26.70 2.91
CA ASN A 210 16.79 -28.12 2.66
C ASN A 210 16.34 -28.46 1.24
N LEU A 211 17.31 -28.66 0.35
CA LEU A 211 17.05 -29.23 -0.97
C LEU A 211 17.05 -30.74 -0.84
N GLU A 212 15.89 -31.37 -1.02
CA GLU A 212 15.80 -32.83 -0.95
C GLU A 212 16.58 -33.51 -2.08
N ASN A 213 16.99 -34.75 -1.81
CA ASN A 213 17.73 -35.59 -2.75
C ASN A 213 16.99 -35.70 -4.09
N GLY A 214 17.62 -35.27 -5.17
CA GLY A 214 17.19 -35.56 -6.53
C GLY A 214 17.13 -37.08 -6.77
N ASN A 215 16.38 -37.47 -7.79
CA ASN A 215 16.22 -38.88 -8.12
C ASN A 215 17.37 -39.37 -9.02
N LYS A 216 18.19 -40.30 -8.54
CA LYS A 216 19.35 -40.95 -9.23
C LYS A 216 19.04 -41.66 -10.57
N SER A 217 17.83 -41.53 -11.13
CA SER A 217 17.50 -42.18 -12.40
C SER A 217 18.20 -41.46 -13.57
N GLN A 218 19.49 -41.77 -13.76
CA GLN A 218 20.45 -41.25 -14.74
C GLN A 218 19.97 -41.19 -16.20
N ASP A 219 18.83 -41.81 -16.55
CA ASP A 219 18.40 -42.00 -17.94
C ASP A 219 16.96 -41.60 -18.27
N LYS A 220 16.26 -40.89 -17.38
CA LYS A 220 14.89 -40.46 -17.71
C LYS A 220 14.68 -38.99 -17.39
N LYS A 221 14.95 -38.17 -18.42
CA LYS A 221 14.00 -37.11 -18.77
C LYS A 221 12.60 -37.71 -18.68
N ASP A 222 11.66 -37.02 -18.03
CA ASP A 222 10.25 -37.42 -18.15
C ASP A 222 9.81 -37.40 -19.63
N GLU A 223 8.58 -37.83 -19.93
CA GLU A 223 8.06 -37.81 -21.30
C GLU A 223 8.03 -36.39 -21.94
N LYS A 224 8.32 -35.34 -21.14
CA LYS A 224 8.40 -33.93 -21.54
C LYS A 224 9.82 -33.38 -21.63
N GLY A 225 10.85 -34.11 -21.21
CA GLY A 225 12.25 -33.67 -21.33
C GLY A 225 12.90 -33.16 -20.05
N ASN A 226 12.20 -33.16 -18.91
CA ASN A 226 12.64 -32.50 -17.67
C ASN A 226 13.62 -33.37 -16.87
N SER A 227 14.69 -32.76 -16.39
CA SER A 227 15.72 -33.39 -15.57
C SER A 227 15.19 -33.68 -14.17
N LYS A 228 15.49 -34.86 -13.61
CA LYS A 228 15.09 -35.28 -12.25
C LYS A 228 15.99 -34.75 -11.11
N PHE A 229 16.85 -33.79 -11.42
CA PHE A 229 17.69 -33.11 -10.43
C PHE A 229 16.86 -32.04 -9.73
N THR A 230 17.16 -31.79 -8.46
CA THR A 230 16.73 -30.53 -7.82
C THR A 230 17.67 -29.44 -8.33
N SER A 231 17.14 -28.49 -9.10
CA SER A 231 17.92 -27.42 -9.74
C SER A 231 17.55 -26.06 -9.16
N VAL A 232 18.54 -25.26 -8.82
CA VAL A 232 18.38 -23.87 -8.38
C VAL A 232 19.31 -22.99 -9.22
N ILE A 233 18.74 -22.00 -9.90
CA ILE A 233 19.44 -20.99 -10.70
C ILE A 233 19.12 -19.64 -10.04
N GLY A 234 20.02 -19.21 -9.16
CA GLY A 234 19.86 -18.03 -8.33
C GLY A 234 20.67 -18.13 -7.05
N ASN A 235 20.65 -17.08 -6.25
CA ASN A 235 21.36 -17.03 -4.97
C ASN A 235 20.48 -17.59 -3.85
N ILE A 236 21.13 -18.15 -2.83
CA ILE A 236 20.47 -18.61 -1.60
C ILE A 236 20.93 -17.72 -0.45
N TYR A 237 20.00 -17.12 0.28
CA TYR A 237 20.23 -16.35 1.50
C TYR A 237 19.58 -17.09 2.66
N ALA A 238 20.38 -17.62 3.58
CA ALA A 238 19.89 -18.43 4.71
C ALA A 238 20.50 -17.99 6.06
N LEU A 239 19.67 -17.67 7.06
CA LEU A 239 20.17 -17.38 8.42
C LEU A 239 20.54 -18.64 9.21
N GLU A 240 20.04 -19.81 8.81
CA GLU A 240 20.37 -21.10 9.41
C GLU A 240 21.14 -22.01 8.43
N ASP A 241 21.31 -23.28 8.78
CA ASP A 241 22.03 -24.26 7.96
C ASP A 241 21.38 -24.47 6.57
N VAL A 242 22.22 -24.75 5.58
CA VAL A 242 21.78 -25.13 4.22
C VAL A 242 22.16 -26.58 3.95
N TYR A 243 21.18 -27.42 3.62
CA TYR A 243 21.39 -28.79 3.17
C TYR A 243 21.09 -28.91 1.68
N ILE A 244 22.06 -29.40 0.92
CA ILE A 244 21.92 -29.67 -0.50
C ILE A 244 21.93 -31.18 -0.69
N GLY A 245 20.79 -31.78 -1.00
CA GLY A 245 20.63 -33.22 -1.17
C GLY A 245 21.41 -33.79 -2.35
N ASP A 246 21.52 -35.12 -2.38
CA ASP A 246 22.16 -35.88 -3.46
C ASP A 246 21.54 -35.50 -4.83
N PHE A 247 22.32 -35.52 -5.91
CA PHE A 247 21.80 -35.23 -7.28
C PHE A 247 21.11 -33.86 -7.39
N SER A 248 21.81 -32.80 -6.98
CA SER A 248 21.33 -31.41 -7.08
C SER A 248 22.23 -30.58 -8.00
N GLN A 249 21.67 -29.58 -8.65
CA GLN A 249 22.38 -28.61 -9.50
C GLN A 249 22.10 -27.20 -8.99
N LEU A 250 23.14 -26.48 -8.56
CA LEU A 250 23.01 -25.12 -8.05
C LEU A 250 23.94 -24.17 -8.84
N THR A 251 23.37 -23.12 -9.42
CA THR A 251 24.09 -22.04 -10.08
C THR A 251 23.75 -20.72 -9.39
N GLY A 252 24.74 -20.09 -8.75
CA GLY A 252 24.56 -18.88 -7.92
C GLY A 252 25.27 -19.00 -6.58
N ASN A 253 25.28 -17.93 -5.79
CA ASN A 253 26.00 -17.90 -4.52
C ASN A 253 25.12 -18.36 -3.35
N ILE A 254 25.74 -18.95 -2.33
CA ILE A 254 25.09 -19.24 -1.05
C ILE A 254 25.61 -18.26 -0.01
N TYR A 255 24.75 -17.36 0.46
CA TYR A 255 24.98 -16.46 1.58
C TYR A 255 24.42 -17.09 2.85
N ILE A 256 25.27 -17.33 3.84
CA ILE A 256 24.90 -18.02 5.09
C ILE A 256 25.47 -17.31 6.31
N ALA A 257 24.76 -17.37 7.44
CA ALA A 257 25.27 -16.85 8.71
C ALA A 257 26.60 -17.52 9.11
N ASN A 258 27.51 -16.73 9.69
CA ASN A 258 28.90 -17.12 9.91
C ASN A 258 29.08 -18.36 10.81
N ASP A 259 28.16 -18.60 11.73
CA ASP A 259 28.11 -19.72 12.67
C ASP A 259 27.41 -20.97 12.12
N LYS A 260 26.87 -20.91 10.89
CA LYS A 260 26.13 -22.00 10.24
C LYS A 260 26.95 -22.72 9.17
N ASN A 261 26.40 -23.82 8.64
CA ASN A 261 27.09 -24.70 7.70
C ASN A 261 26.27 -25.01 6.45
N VAL A 262 26.99 -25.25 5.35
CA VAL A 262 26.42 -25.87 4.15
C VAL A 262 26.82 -27.35 4.14
N THR A 263 25.83 -28.22 4.09
CA THR A 263 26.00 -29.68 3.99
C THR A 263 25.70 -30.13 2.59
N TRP A 264 26.61 -30.92 2.01
CA TRP A 264 26.52 -31.39 0.64
C TRP A 264 26.22 -32.89 0.59
N GLY A 265 25.25 -33.26 -0.23
CA GLY A 265 24.99 -34.62 -0.66
C GLY A 265 26.02 -35.13 -1.67
N LYS A 266 25.76 -36.31 -2.21
CA LYS A 266 26.56 -36.95 -3.26
C LYS A 266 26.16 -36.40 -4.63
N ASP A 267 27.14 -36.31 -5.53
CA ASP A 267 26.91 -35.95 -6.93
C ASP A 267 26.18 -34.60 -7.08
N VAL A 268 26.55 -33.60 -6.27
CA VAL A 268 26.07 -32.21 -6.38
C VAL A 268 26.94 -31.43 -7.35
N GLU A 269 26.31 -30.75 -8.30
CA GLU A 269 26.95 -29.81 -9.20
C GLU A 269 26.71 -28.38 -8.70
N PHE A 270 27.75 -27.71 -8.21
CA PHE A 270 27.67 -26.35 -7.68
C PHE A 270 28.57 -25.41 -8.47
N SER A 271 27.99 -24.31 -8.96
CA SER A 271 28.67 -23.22 -9.67
C SER A 271 28.38 -21.89 -8.97
N GLY A 272 29.19 -21.55 -7.98
CA GLY A 272 29.14 -20.28 -7.25
C GLY A 272 30.05 -20.31 -6.02
N ASP A 273 29.90 -19.34 -5.13
CA ASP A 273 30.65 -19.24 -3.88
C ASP A 273 29.76 -19.43 -2.65
N VAL A 274 30.33 -19.99 -1.57
CA VAL A 274 29.71 -19.98 -0.23
C VAL A 274 30.29 -18.80 0.55
N ILE A 275 29.44 -17.82 0.83
CA ILE A 275 29.79 -16.54 1.45
C ILE A 275 29.21 -16.51 2.87
N LYS A 276 30.09 -16.53 3.87
CA LYS A 276 29.72 -16.38 5.27
C LYS A 276 29.60 -14.91 5.65
N MET A 277 28.47 -14.52 6.23
CA MET A 277 28.18 -13.14 6.62
C MET A 277 27.86 -13.03 8.11
N ASN A 278 27.97 -11.83 8.67
CA ASN A 278 27.39 -11.56 9.99
C ASN A 278 25.86 -11.77 9.90
N PRO A 279 25.23 -12.46 10.87
CA PRO A 279 23.78 -12.64 10.91
C PRO A 279 22.98 -11.35 10.71
N ASP A 280 23.40 -10.23 11.30
CA ASP A 280 22.69 -8.94 11.19
C ASP A 280 22.76 -8.38 9.76
N ASP A 281 23.94 -8.47 9.13
CA ASP A 281 24.15 -8.00 7.74
C ASP A 281 23.38 -8.88 6.74
N LEU A 282 23.33 -10.19 6.98
CA LEU A 282 22.57 -11.12 6.15
C LEU A 282 21.06 -10.97 6.36
N ALA A 283 20.62 -10.77 7.60
CA ALA A 283 19.23 -10.51 7.94
C ALA A 283 18.72 -9.21 7.31
N ALA A 284 19.60 -8.22 7.06
CA ALA A 284 19.25 -7.01 6.32
C ALA A 284 19.08 -7.23 4.79
N LEU A 285 19.60 -8.33 4.24
CA LEU A 285 19.42 -8.70 2.82
C LEU A 285 18.15 -9.52 2.59
N ILE A 286 17.78 -10.33 3.59
CA ILE A 286 16.50 -11.04 3.63
C ILE A 286 15.44 -10.00 4.03
N PRO A 287 14.29 -9.92 3.35
CA PRO A 287 13.23 -8.98 3.76
C PRO A 287 12.95 -9.07 5.27
N ASP A 288 12.92 -7.93 5.94
CA ASP A 288 12.91 -7.77 7.41
C ASP A 288 11.58 -8.19 8.08
N ASP A 289 10.72 -8.88 7.34
CA ASP A 289 9.46 -9.39 7.80
C ASP A 289 9.72 -10.72 8.54
N SER A 290 10.22 -10.60 9.78
CA SER A 290 10.20 -11.70 10.79
C SER A 290 8.79 -12.26 11.06
N VAL A 291 7.76 -11.69 10.42
CA VAL A 291 6.36 -12.09 10.55
C VAL A 291 5.76 -12.15 9.15
N PHE A 292 5.03 -13.22 8.84
CA PHE A 292 4.23 -13.30 7.62
C PHE A 292 3.36 -12.03 7.48
N PRO A 293 3.32 -11.40 6.29
CA PRO A 293 2.67 -10.12 6.09
C PRO A 293 1.16 -10.22 6.38
N ASP A 294 0.70 -9.65 7.49
CA ASP A 294 -0.72 -9.65 7.90
C ASP A 294 -1.50 -8.51 7.22
N LEU A 295 -1.78 -8.68 5.93
CA LEU A 295 -2.60 -7.76 5.14
C LEU A 295 -4.02 -7.63 5.66
N LEU A 296 -4.56 -8.72 6.21
CA LEU A 296 -5.95 -8.85 6.62
C LEU A 296 -6.09 -8.98 8.13
N SER A 297 -5.33 -8.15 8.87
CA SER A 297 -5.60 -7.89 10.29
C SER A 297 -7.03 -7.36 10.48
N ASP A 298 -7.62 -7.53 11.67
CA ASP A 298 -9.00 -7.10 11.95
C ASP A 298 -9.22 -5.61 11.62
N GLU A 299 -8.23 -4.75 11.91
CA GLU A 299 -8.27 -3.32 11.58
C GLU A 299 -8.27 -3.08 10.06
N ASN A 300 -7.40 -3.77 9.32
CA ASN A 300 -7.30 -3.63 7.87
C ASN A 300 -8.56 -4.18 7.17
N LEU A 301 -9.10 -5.29 7.66
CA LEU A 301 -10.32 -5.87 7.12
C LEU A 301 -11.50 -4.91 7.30
N GLU A 302 -11.66 -4.34 8.49
CA GLU A 302 -12.67 -3.31 8.76
C GLU A 302 -12.47 -2.06 7.91
N TRP A 303 -11.23 -1.72 7.58
CA TRP A 303 -10.93 -0.64 6.64
C TRP A 303 -11.40 -1.01 5.23
N TYR A 304 -11.06 -2.19 4.71
CA TYR A 304 -11.51 -2.64 3.39
C TYR A 304 -13.04 -2.71 3.32
N ARG A 305 -13.70 -3.21 4.37
CA ARG A 305 -15.17 -3.25 4.49
C ARG A 305 -15.81 -1.86 4.39
N LYS A 306 -15.14 -0.80 4.85
CA LYS A 306 -15.68 0.58 4.87
C LYS A 306 -15.31 1.38 3.63
N ASN A 307 -14.20 1.05 2.97
CA ASN A 307 -13.62 1.81 1.87
C ASN A 307 -13.67 1.08 0.53
N ALA A 308 -14.34 -0.08 0.45
CA ALA A 308 -14.54 -0.77 -0.81
C ALA A 308 -15.47 0.02 -1.74
N ASP A 309 -15.08 0.06 -3.01
CA ASP A 309 -15.85 0.68 -4.09
C ASP A 309 -17.03 -0.21 -4.49
N PHE A 310 -16.85 -1.53 -4.38
CA PHE A 310 -17.82 -2.54 -4.81
C PHE A 310 -18.00 -3.64 -3.75
N TYR A 311 -19.21 -4.20 -3.69
CA TYR A 311 -19.56 -5.27 -2.73
C TYR A 311 -20.10 -6.54 -3.42
N GLU A 312 -20.09 -6.57 -4.75
CA GLU A 312 -20.56 -7.68 -5.58
C GLU A 312 -19.58 -7.89 -6.74
N ILE A 313 -19.40 -9.15 -7.16
CA ILE A 313 -18.56 -9.50 -8.30
C ILE A 313 -19.39 -9.43 -9.58
N PRO A 314 -18.93 -8.76 -10.65
CA PRO A 314 -19.63 -8.73 -11.93
C PRO A 314 -19.72 -10.14 -12.54
N ASP A 315 -20.90 -10.51 -13.03
CA ASP A 315 -21.18 -11.84 -13.61
C ASP A 315 -20.26 -12.19 -14.80
N ASP A 316 -19.80 -11.18 -15.53
CA ASP A 316 -18.94 -11.32 -16.71
C ASP A 316 -17.45 -11.14 -16.39
N LEU A 317 -17.09 -10.90 -15.12
CA LEU A 317 -15.72 -10.63 -14.65
C LEU A 317 -15.05 -9.43 -15.35
N ASN A 318 -15.85 -8.46 -15.82
CA ASN A 318 -15.34 -7.16 -16.28
C ASN A 318 -15.26 -6.21 -15.09
N PHE A 319 -14.08 -6.11 -14.49
CA PHE A 319 -13.86 -5.34 -13.28
C PHE A 319 -13.58 -3.87 -13.58
N GLU A 320 -14.29 -2.98 -12.89
CA GLU A 320 -13.89 -1.58 -12.74
C GLU A 320 -12.69 -1.46 -11.79
N GLU A 321 -11.86 -0.42 -12.01
CA GLU A 321 -10.70 -0.13 -11.16
C GLU A 321 -11.12 0.20 -9.73
N GLY A 322 -10.71 -0.63 -8.77
CA GLY A 322 -11.01 -0.39 -7.35
C GLY A 322 -10.92 -1.63 -6.45
N ILE A 323 -11.50 -1.48 -5.27
CA ILE A 323 -11.56 -2.49 -4.22
C ILE A 323 -12.95 -3.13 -4.19
N TYR A 324 -12.99 -4.46 -4.31
CA TYR A 324 -14.19 -5.28 -4.15
C TYR A 324 -14.12 -5.96 -2.79
N PHE A 325 -15.13 -5.78 -1.94
CA PHE A 325 -15.20 -6.45 -0.64
C PHE A 325 -16.36 -7.44 -0.59
N ILE A 326 -16.03 -8.72 -0.39
CA ILE A 326 -16.99 -9.81 -0.32
C ILE A 326 -17.04 -10.36 1.11
N ASP A 327 -18.20 -10.20 1.76
CA ASP A 327 -18.46 -10.72 3.11
C ASP A 327 -18.99 -12.16 3.03
N GLY A 328 -18.08 -13.11 2.93
CA GLY A 328 -18.37 -14.55 2.82
C GLY A 328 -17.45 -15.26 1.85
N ASP A 329 -17.81 -16.50 1.50
CA ASP A 329 -17.02 -17.31 0.57
C ASP A 329 -17.23 -16.85 -0.89
N LEU A 330 -16.17 -16.95 -1.68
CA LEU A 330 -16.17 -16.56 -3.09
C LEU A 330 -15.68 -17.71 -3.98
N SER A 331 -16.34 -17.91 -5.12
CA SER A 331 -15.86 -18.83 -6.17
C SER A 331 -15.71 -18.11 -7.49
N LEU A 332 -14.52 -18.21 -8.09
CA LEU A 332 -14.15 -17.52 -9.33
C LEU A 332 -13.67 -18.50 -10.39
N ALA A 333 -14.13 -18.30 -11.62
CA ALA A 333 -13.69 -19.07 -12.79
C ALA A 333 -14.11 -18.34 -14.07
N GLY A 334 -13.16 -18.03 -14.95
CA GLY A 334 -13.44 -17.37 -16.22
C GLY A 334 -12.32 -16.44 -16.66
N ILE A 335 -12.52 -15.86 -17.84
CA ILE A 335 -11.66 -14.80 -18.35
C ILE A 335 -12.15 -13.50 -17.70
N TYR A 336 -11.25 -12.75 -17.07
CA TYR A 336 -11.55 -11.45 -16.49
C TYR A 336 -10.92 -10.32 -17.31
N SER A 337 -11.45 -9.12 -17.18
CA SER A 337 -10.82 -7.89 -17.68
C SER A 337 -10.83 -6.78 -16.63
N GLY A 338 -9.97 -5.79 -16.80
CA GLY A 338 -9.82 -4.67 -15.87
C GLY A 338 -8.81 -4.93 -14.76
N ARG A 339 -8.83 -4.04 -13.76
CA ARG A 339 -7.86 -4.01 -12.66
C ARG A 339 -8.59 -4.00 -11.34
N ALA A 340 -8.41 -5.00 -10.49
CA ALA A 340 -9.15 -5.03 -9.23
C ALA A 340 -8.38 -5.71 -8.10
N THR A 341 -8.65 -5.23 -6.88
CA THR A 341 -8.30 -5.92 -5.65
C THR A 341 -9.58 -6.47 -5.02
N ILE A 342 -9.70 -7.79 -4.96
CA ILE A 342 -10.81 -8.47 -4.31
C ILE A 342 -10.39 -8.89 -2.91
N VAL A 343 -11.09 -8.38 -1.90
CA VAL A 343 -10.92 -8.72 -0.50
C VAL A 343 -12.09 -9.61 -0.07
N VAL A 344 -11.78 -10.78 0.46
CA VAL A 344 -12.77 -11.82 0.79
C VAL A 344 -12.66 -12.17 2.27
N ASN A 345 -13.70 -11.85 3.03
CA ASN A 345 -13.87 -12.29 4.42
C ASN A 345 -14.42 -13.72 4.46
N GLY A 346 -13.63 -14.65 3.93
CA GLY A 346 -14.05 -16.03 3.75
C GLY A 346 -13.05 -16.82 2.92
N LYS A 347 -13.49 -18.00 2.46
CA LYS A 347 -12.72 -18.88 1.59
C LYS A 347 -12.86 -18.47 0.13
N VAL A 348 -11.75 -18.53 -0.62
CA VAL A 348 -11.77 -18.35 -2.07
C VAL A 348 -11.55 -19.70 -2.75
N THR A 349 -12.39 -20.00 -3.74
CA THR A 349 -12.27 -21.21 -4.56
C THR A 349 -12.11 -20.85 -6.03
N ILE A 350 -10.93 -21.13 -6.60
CA ILE A 350 -10.60 -20.84 -8.00
C ILE A 350 -10.79 -22.08 -8.86
N GLY A 351 -11.52 -21.91 -9.96
CA GLY A 351 -11.79 -22.95 -10.95
C GLY A 351 -13.15 -23.63 -10.76
N LYS A 352 -13.72 -24.09 -11.88
CA LYS A 352 -15.01 -24.81 -11.90
C LYS A 352 -14.86 -26.21 -12.49
N GLN A 353 -15.19 -27.22 -11.69
CA GLN A 353 -15.12 -28.65 -12.07
C GLN A 353 -15.91 -28.98 -13.34
N ASP A 354 -17.00 -28.26 -13.65
CA ASP A 354 -17.85 -28.63 -14.79
C ASP A 354 -17.50 -27.92 -16.11
N LYS A 355 -16.63 -26.89 -16.10
CA LYS A 355 -16.46 -26.00 -17.27
C LYS A 355 -15.02 -25.83 -17.78
N ASN A 356 -14.01 -26.48 -17.18
CA ASN A 356 -12.59 -26.29 -17.54
C ASN A 356 -12.22 -24.80 -17.66
N LYS A 357 -12.79 -23.95 -16.79
CA LYS A 357 -12.49 -22.52 -16.76
C LYS A 357 -11.74 -22.22 -15.47
N TYR A 358 -10.59 -21.59 -15.63
CA TYR A 358 -9.78 -21.02 -14.56
C TYR A 358 -9.76 -19.50 -14.72
N LEU A 359 -9.05 -18.81 -13.83
CA LEU A 359 -8.93 -17.35 -13.89
C LEU A 359 -7.84 -16.98 -14.89
N GLU A 360 -8.23 -16.35 -15.99
CA GLU A 360 -7.32 -15.95 -17.07
C GLU A 360 -7.55 -14.48 -17.39
N LYS A 361 -6.48 -13.75 -17.70
CA LYS A 361 -6.59 -12.33 -18.06
C LYS A 361 -7.05 -12.19 -19.51
N SER A 362 -7.88 -11.21 -19.81
CA SER A 362 -8.33 -10.95 -21.19
C SER A 362 -7.26 -10.22 -22.00
N GLN A 363 -6.46 -9.38 -21.36
CA GLN A 363 -5.40 -8.54 -21.94
C GLN A 363 -4.18 -8.52 -21.01
N ASP A 364 -3.03 -8.11 -21.54
CA ASP A 364 -1.77 -8.15 -20.77
C ASP A 364 -1.73 -7.16 -19.60
N ASP A 365 -2.48 -6.06 -19.67
CA ASP A 365 -2.56 -5.02 -18.66
C ASP A 365 -3.74 -5.17 -17.67
N ASP A 366 -4.50 -6.26 -17.82
CA ASP A 366 -5.50 -6.68 -16.84
C ASP A 366 -4.80 -7.32 -15.63
N CYS A 367 -5.19 -6.92 -14.43
CA CYS A 367 -4.52 -7.33 -13.19
C CYS A 367 -5.55 -7.61 -12.09
N LEU A 368 -5.48 -8.80 -11.51
CA LEU A 368 -6.38 -9.21 -10.44
C LEU A 368 -5.58 -9.64 -9.22
N THR A 369 -5.83 -8.97 -8.10
CA THR A 369 -5.29 -9.34 -6.79
C THR A 369 -6.42 -9.86 -5.91
N ILE A 370 -6.24 -11.01 -5.31
CA ILE A 370 -7.23 -11.66 -4.44
C ILE A 370 -6.63 -11.84 -3.05
N LEU A 371 -7.25 -11.20 -2.06
CA LEU A 371 -6.88 -11.27 -0.65
C LEU A 371 -7.97 -12.03 0.10
N ALA A 372 -7.65 -13.22 0.61
CA ALA A 372 -8.57 -14.06 1.37
C ALA A 372 -8.13 -14.17 2.84
N ILE A 373 -9.07 -14.01 3.77
CA ILE A 373 -8.77 -14.29 5.19
C ILE A 373 -8.54 -15.78 5.39
N ASN A 374 -9.40 -16.61 4.81
CA ASN A 374 -9.31 -18.06 4.98
C ASN A 374 -8.53 -18.66 3.81
N GLU A 375 -8.67 -19.98 3.65
CA GLU A 375 -8.07 -20.75 2.57
C GLU A 375 -8.35 -20.19 1.15
N ILE A 376 -7.32 -20.19 0.31
CA ILE A 376 -7.45 -20.20 -1.15
C ILE A 376 -7.37 -21.64 -1.63
N GLU A 377 -8.42 -22.16 -2.26
CA GLU A 377 -8.45 -23.49 -2.86
C GLU A 377 -8.45 -23.38 -4.39
N ILE A 378 -7.40 -23.89 -5.04
CA ILE A 378 -7.34 -24.07 -6.48
C ILE A 378 -7.86 -25.47 -6.83
N LYS A 379 -8.98 -25.53 -7.55
CA LYS A 379 -9.62 -26.82 -7.89
C LYS A 379 -8.88 -27.56 -8.99
N SER A 380 -8.82 -28.87 -8.82
CA SER A 380 -8.38 -29.85 -9.80
C SER A 380 -9.00 -29.66 -11.18
N HIS A 381 -8.15 -29.73 -12.21
CA HIS A 381 -8.62 -29.85 -13.59
C HIS A 381 -9.38 -31.18 -13.76
N PRO A 382 -10.61 -31.18 -14.34
CA PRO A 382 -11.42 -32.40 -14.52
C PRO A 382 -10.70 -33.49 -15.31
N ASN A 383 -9.88 -33.08 -16.28
CA ASN A 383 -8.91 -33.93 -16.93
C ASN A 383 -7.56 -33.91 -16.15
N PRO A 384 -7.09 -35.03 -15.60
CA PRO A 384 -5.83 -35.10 -14.83
C PRO A 384 -4.58 -34.82 -15.66
N ASN A 385 -4.67 -34.89 -16.98
CA ASN A 385 -3.54 -34.60 -17.89
C ASN A 385 -3.45 -33.13 -18.31
N LYS A 386 -4.38 -32.29 -17.83
CA LYS A 386 -4.40 -30.86 -18.13
C LYS A 386 -4.06 -30.06 -16.88
N GLU A 387 -3.45 -28.92 -17.13
CA GLU A 387 -3.00 -27.99 -16.12
C GLU A 387 -4.13 -27.00 -15.78
N ALA A 388 -4.31 -26.70 -14.50
CA ALA A 388 -5.08 -25.55 -14.07
C ALA A 388 -4.24 -24.29 -14.33
N TYR A 389 -4.66 -23.44 -15.26
CA TYR A 389 -3.92 -22.24 -15.66
C TYR A 389 -4.56 -21.00 -15.03
N ILE A 390 -3.82 -20.31 -14.16
CA ILE A 390 -4.33 -19.17 -13.38
C ILE A 390 -3.43 -17.96 -13.62
N GLN A 391 -4.03 -16.79 -13.80
CA GLN A 391 -3.32 -15.52 -13.90
C GLN A 391 -3.90 -14.57 -12.84
N ALA A 392 -3.20 -14.40 -11.71
CA ALA A 392 -3.62 -13.55 -10.59
C ALA A 392 -2.53 -13.43 -9.52
N PHE A 393 -2.62 -12.39 -8.70
CA PHE A 393 -1.91 -12.30 -7.43
C PHE A 393 -2.79 -12.84 -6.30
N LEU A 394 -2.29 -13.83 -5.56
CA LEU A 394 -3.04 -14.55 -4.55
C LEU A 394 -2.46 -14.31 -3.17
N TYR A 395 -3.29 -13.94 -2.22
CA TYR A 395 -2.93 -13.82 -0.81
C TYR A 395 -3.94 -14.58 0.05
N SER A 396 -3.47 -15.45 0.93
CA SER A 396 -4.27 -16.05 2.00
C SER A 396 -3.62 -15.76 3.35
N LYS A 397 -4.42 -15.36 4.33
CA LYS A 397 -3.96 -15.25 5.72
C LYS A 397 -3.85 -16.62 6.43
N GLU A 398 -4.54 -17.64 5.94
CA GLU A 398 -4.48 -19.00 6.50
C GLU A 398 -3.59 -19.93 5.67
N LYS A 399 -4.02 -20.30 4.46
CA LYS A 399 -3.33 -21.30 3.63
C LYS A 399 -3.79 -21.27 2.17
N ALA A 400 -2.96 -21.78 1.29
CA ALA A 400 -3.32 -22.09 -0.08
C ALA A 400 -3.27 -23.60 -0.33
N THR A 401 -4.36 -24.18 -0.83
CA THR A 401 -4.42 -25.58 -1.24
C THR A 401 -4.53 -25.66 -2.75
N ILE A 402 -3.54 -26.29 -3.39
CA ILE A 402 -3.46 -26.44 -4.84
C ILE A 402 -3.69 -27.91 -5.19
N LYS A 403 -4.77 -28.18 -5.92
CA LYS A 403 -5.12 -29.55 -6.33
C LYS A 403 -4.82 -29.75 -7.82
N ASN A 404 -4.13 -30.83 -8.17
CA ASN A 404 -3.62 -31.18 -9.51
C ASN A 404 -2.51 -30.25 -10.02
N LYS A 405 -1.99 -30.60 -11.21
CA LYS A 405 -0.98 -29.80 -11.90
C LYS A 405 -1.53 -28.39 -12.16
N THR A 406 -0.87 -27.37 -11.61
CA THR A 406 -1.30 -25.97 -11.70
C THR A 406 -0.15 -25.12 -12.22
N LYS A 407 -0.44 -24.24 -13.18
CA LYS A 407 0.44 -23.16 -13.61
C LYS A 407 -0.18 -21.82 -13.19
N LEU A 408 0.51 -21.08 -12.33
CA LEU A 408 0.13 -19.76 -11.86
C LEU A 408 1.07 -18.72 -12.48
N ILE A 409 0.52 -17.77 -13.23
CA ILE A 409 1.22 -16.57 -13.65
C ILE A 409 0.82 -15.43 -12.71
N GLY A 410 1.79 -14.90 -11.96
CA GLY A 410 1.57 -13.92 -10.89
C GLY A 410 2.38 -14.27 -9.66
N ALA A 411 1.74 -14.27 -8.49
CA ALA A 411 2.39 -14.55 -7.22
C ALA A 411 1.43 -15.20 -6.23
N ILE A 412 1.98 -15.91 -5.25
CA ILE A 412 1.19 -16.50 -4.17
C ILE A 412 1.85 -16.24 -2.82
N THR A 413 1.07 -15.70 -1.90
CA THR A 413 1.48 -15.42 -0.53
C THR A 413 0.51 -16.07 0.43
N ALA A 414 0.95 -17.13 1.10
CA ALA A 414 0.14 -17.85 2.09
C ALA A 414 1.05 -18.49 3.12
N PRO A 415 0.69 -18.51 4.42
CA PRO A 415 1.56 -19.13 5.42
C PRO A 415 1.84 -20.59 5.10
N PHE A 416 0.81 -21.34 4.69
CA PHE A 416 0.94 -22.74 4.32
C PHE A 416 0.52 -22.92 2.86
N ILE A 417 1.40 -23.46 2.02
CA ILE A 417 1.07 -23.87 0.65
C ILE A 417 1.05 -25.40 0.58
N ASP A 418 -0.14 -25.99 0.49
CA ASP A 418 -0.34 -27.44 0.33
C ASP A 418 -0.61 -27.78 -1.13
N SER A 419 0.36 -28.44 -1.77
CA SER A 419 0.26 -28.88 -3.17
C SER A 419 -0.56 -30.15 -3.38
N SER A 420 -1.02 -30.80 -2.31
CA SER A 420 -1.85 -32.02 -2.34
C SER A 420 -1.31 -33.11 -3.28
N GLY A 421 0.01 -33.26 -3.34
CA GLY A 421 0.70 -34.28 -4.14
C GLY A 421 0.86 -33.91 -5.62
N CYS A 422 0.84 -32.63 -5.98
CA CYS A 422 0.82 -32.18 -7.36
C CYS A 422 1.95 -31.20 -7.71
N THR A 423 2.35 -31.17 -8.98
CA THR A 423 3.33 -30.20 -9.50
C THR A 423 2.70 -28.81 -9.58
N ILE A 424 3.40 -27.82 -9.05
CA ILE A 424 3.05 -26.40 -9.13
C ILE A 424 4.10 -25.72 -9.99
N GLU A 425 3.65 -24.97 -10.99
CA GLU A 425 4.47 -24.08 -11.81
C GLU A 425 4.08 -22.64 -11.50
N ILE A 426 5.02 -21.78 -11.14
CA ILE A 426 4.77 -20.36 -10.84
C ILE A 426 5.72 -19.51 -11.68
N GLU A 427 5.16 -18.55 -12.41
CA GLU A 427 5.89 -17.61 -13.27
C GLU A 427 5.51 -16.18 -12.88
N TYR A 428 6.48 -15.31 -12.68
CA TYR A 428 6.22 -13.93 -12.25
C TYR A 428 5.68 -13.07 -13.39
N ASP A 429 4.58 -12.34 -13.14
CA ASP A 429 4.04 -11.37 -14.10
C ASP A 429 4.59 -9.96 -13.80
N GLU A 430 5.73 -9.63 -14.43
CA GLU A 430 6.38 -8.31 -14.32
C GLU A 430 5.48 -7.14 -14.78
N ILE A 431 4.55 -7.40 -15.70
CA ILE A 431 3.68 -6.35 -16.23
C ILE A 431 2.54 -6.09 -15.25
N ALA A 432 1.89 -7.15 -14.76
CA ALA A 432 0.73 -7.02 -13.88
C ALA A 432 1.09 -6.41 -12.51
N ILE A 433 2.30 -6.66 -12.00
CA ILE A 433 2.76 -6.12 -10.70
C ILE A 433 3.02 -4.60 -10.73
N ASP A 434 3.53 -4.06 -11.84
CA ASP A 434 3.73 -2.62 -12.01
C ASP A 434 2.38 -1.89 -11.97
N TYR A 435 1.35 -2.50 -12.57
CA TYR A 435 -0.02 -2.01 -12.46
C TYR A 435 -0.58 -2.13 -11.05
N TYR A 436 -0.26 -3.21 -10.33
CA TYR A 436 -0.67 -3.37 -8.94
C TYR A 436 -0.10 -2.26 -8.03
N TYR A 437 1.20 -1.96 -8.13
CA TYR A 437 1.84 -0.91 -7.33
C TYR A 437 1.34 0.50 -7.65
N SER A 438 0.79 0.72 -8.85
CA SER A 438 0.16 1.98 -9.21
C SER A 438 -1.21 2.19 -8.55
N ASN A 439 -1.81 1.15 -7.96
CA ASN A 439 -3.15 1.20 -7.40
C ASN A 439 -3.15 1.67 -5.93
N GLU A 440 -4.16 2.46 -5.57
CA GLU A 440 -4.35 3.10 -4.27
C GLU A 440 -4.56 2.14 -3.09
N ALA A 441 -4.77 0.85 -3.34
CA ALA A 441 -5.06 -0.19 -2.35
C ALA A 441 -3.85 -0.61 -1.48
N THR A 442 -2.67 -0.02 -1.71
CA THR A 442 -1.38 -0.50 -1.17
C THR A 442 -0.88 0.21 0.10
N SER A 443 -1.60 1.21 0.61
CA SER A 443 -1.24 1.87 1.88
C SER A 443 -2.46 2.38 2.63
N PHE A 444 -2.44 2.25 3.95
CA PHE A 444 -3.43 2.82 4.86
C PHE A 444 -2.92 4.16 5.37
N LEU A 445 -3.74 5.20 5.26
CA LEU A 445 -3.42 6.53 5.75
C LEU A 445 -4.36 6.90 6.90
N LYS A 446 -3.78 7.30 8.02
CA LYS A 446 -4.49 7.74 9.22
C LYS A 446 -3.96 9.10 9.66
N ILE A 447 -4.80 10.12 9.59
CA ILE A 447 -4.43 11.43 10.12
C ILE A 447 -4.43 11.36 11.64
N THR A 448 -3.29 11.63 12.26
CA THR A 448 -3.11 11.53 13.72
C THR A 448 -3.27 12.89 14.40
N ARG A 449 -2.95 13.99 13.71
CA ARG A 449 -3.06 15.34 14.27
C ARG A 449 -3.29 16.41 13.21
N TRP A 450 -4.16 17.36 13.52
CA TRP A 450 -4.33 18.62 12.79
C TRP A 450 -3.85 19.80 13.64
N ILE A 451 -3.01 20.66 13.07
CA ILE A 451 -2.57 21.92 13.69
C ILE A 451 -2.87 23.04 12.70
N SER A 452 -3.84 23.89 13.05
CA SER A 452 -4.24 25.08 12.28
C SER A 452 -3.62 26.35 12.82
#